data_AF-A0A8T5EQD4-F1
#
_entry.id   AF-A0A8T5EQD4-F1
#
_cell.length_a   1.000
_cell.length_b   1.000
_cell.length_c   1.000
_cell.angle_alpha   90.00
_cell.angle_beta   90.00
_cell.angle_gamma   90.00
#
_symmetry.space_group_name_H-M   'P 1'
#
loop_
_entity.id
_entity.type
_entity.pdbx_description
1 polymer ?
#
loop_
_entity_poly.entity_id
_entity_poly.type
_entity_poly.pdbx_seq_one_letter_code
_entity_poly.pdbx_strand_id
1 'polypeptide(L)'
;MRWLDFRIIVPLASISLALLLAISPLFLLGEADKQIDITSRDLTEEQIFELQELELARNEAEARMGFTTITGAFLFEGELYVAGTWESEGVKFESKQNYGVRDCFVGKISLNGTFTIIEVFGSMGRDSIIDFELIDGGFLVRGFFHGDGEFNEMKIVSEKDETVYEAHWRDGEWDGVWEIEEEQLQRKSKKIWCGF
;
A
#
# COMPACT_ATOMS: atom_id res chain seq x y z
N MET A 1 23.67 45.15 -34.29
CA MET A 1 23.28 44.77 -32.92
C MET A 1 21.86 45.28 -32.69
N ARG A 2 20.84 44.44 -32.93
CA ARG A 2 19.41 44.82 -32.78
C ARG A 2 19.03 44.64 -31.32
N TRP A 3 18.66 45.74 -30.67
CA TRP A 3 18.06 45.76 -29.35
C TRP A 3 16.70 45.04 -29.45
N LEU A 4 16.50 43.95 -28.68
CA LEU A 4 15.17 43.39 -28.54
C LEU A 4 14.32 44.39 -27.76
N ASP A 5 13.22 44.85 -28.35
CA ASP A 5 12.31 45.81 -27.75
C ASP A 5 11.70 45.23 -26.46
N PHE A 6 12.11 45.81 -25.33
CA PHE A 6 11.65 45.46 -23.97
C PHE A 6 10.11 45.53 -23.83
N ARG A 7 9.45 46.30 -24.72
CA ARG A 7 7.99 46.46 -24.78
C ARG A 7 7.24 45.20 -25.21
N ILE A 8 7.92 44.24 -25.86
CA ILE A 8 7.31 42.98 -26.31
C ILE A 8 7.61 41.84 -25.33
N ILE A 9 8.74 41.90 -24.63
CA ILE A 9 9.22 40.81 -23.77
C ILE A 9 8.36 40.64 -22.51
N VAL A 10 7.96 41.75 -21.88
CA VAL A 10 7.15 41.73 -20.65
C VAL A 10 5.77 41.08 -20.86
N PRO A 11 4.96 41.45 -21.88
CA PRO A 11 3.69 40.78 -22.12
C PRO A 11 3.87 39.32 -22.56
N LEU A 12 4.92 39.00 -23.32
CA LEU A 12 5.19 37.62 -23.74
C LEU A 12 5.55 36.70 -22.57
N ALA A 13 6.36 37.19 -21.62
CA ALA A 13 6.70 36.46 -20.40
C ALA A 13 5.47 36.25 -19.50
N SER A 14 4.59 37.25 -19.43
CA SER A 14 3.33 37.18 -18.68
C SER A 14 2.38 36.12 -19.26
N ILE A 15 2.25 36.08 -20.60
CA ILE A 15 1.42 35.09 -21.30
C ILE A 15 2.02 33.68 -21.17
N SER A 16 3.35 33.55 -21.23
CA SER A 16 4.04 32.27 -21.08
C SER A 16 3.89 31.71 -19.67
N LEU A 17 3.96 32.57 -18.63
CA LEU A 17 3.73 32.18 -17.24
C LEU A 17 2.28 31.79 -17.00
N ALA A 18 1.31 32.52 -17.58
CA ALA A 18 -0.10 32.17 -17.51
C ALA A 18 -0.41 30.82 -18.19
N LEU A 19 0.24 30.52 -19.33
CA LEU A 19 0.12 29.22 -19.99
C LEU A 19 0.76 28.09 -19.16
N LEU A 20 1.94 28.31 -18.56
CA LEU A 20 2.59 27.36 -17.65
C LEU A 20 1.72 27.06 -16.41
N LEU A 21 1.11 28.10 -15.81
CA LEU A 21 0.17 27.97 -14.69
C LEU A 21 -1.17 27.34 -15.10
N ALA A 22 -1.59 27.46 -16.36
CA ALA A 22 -2.82 26.84 -16.87
C ALA A 22 -2.61 25.37 -17.27
N ILE A 23 -1.38 24.97 -17.60
CA ILE A 23 -1.00 23.58 -17.92
C ILE A 23 -0.67 22.79 -16.64
N SER A 24 -0.26 23.45 -15.54
CA SER A 24 0.08 22.78 -14.28
C SER A 24 -1.07 21.95 -13.68
N PRO A 25 -2.35 22.37 -13.70
CA PRO A 25 -3.44 21.52 -13.22
C PRO A 25 -3.71 20.35 -14.16
N LEU A 26 -3.43 20.48 -15.46
CA LEU A 26 -3.63 19.42 -16.44
C LEU A 26 -2.61 18.28 -16.29
N PHE A 27 -1.39 18.59 -15.83
CA PHE A 27 -0.39 17.59 -15.41
C PHE A 27 -0.67 17.04 -14.00
N LEU A 28 -1.21 17.85 -13.08
CA LEU A 28 -1.59 17.40 -11.73
C LEU A 28 -2.86 16.54 -11.69
N LEU A 29 -3.74 16.66 -12.68
CA LEU A 29 -4.97 15.88 -12.85
C LEU A 29 -4.86 14.86 -14.01
N GLY A 30 -3.65 14.71 -14.55
CA GLY A 30 -3.35 14.07 -15.82
C GLY A 30 -2.90 12.62 -15.72
N GLU A 31 -3.21 11.89 -14.66
CA GLU A 31 -3.24 10.44 -14.69
C GLU A 31 -4.26 9.99 -13.65
N ALA A 32 -5.51 9.84 -14.10
CA ALA A 32 -6.46 9.01 -13.41
C ALA A 32 -5.87 7.59 -13.41
N ASP A 33 -5.10 7.33 -12.36
CA ASP A 33 -4.89 6.05 -11.70
C ASP A 33 -5.20 4.88 -12.63
N LYS A 34 -4.26 4.60 -13.54
CA LYS A 34 -4.28 3.37 -14.31
C LYS A 34 -3.98 2.26 -13.33
N GLN A 35 -5.04 1.82 -12.69
CA GLN A 35 -5.14 0.67 -11.85
C GLN A 35 -4.74 -0.54 -12.69
N ILE A 36 -3.46 -0.91 -12.68
CA ILE A 36 -2.97 -2.11 -13.34
C ILE A 36 -3.52 -3.27 -12.52
N ASP A 37 -4.57 -3.94 -13.03
CA ASP A 37 -4.96 -5.24 -12.51
C ASP A 37 -3.80 -6.20 -12.76
N ILE A 38 -3.14 -6.63 -11.69
CA ILE A 38 -2.14 -7.71 -11.77
C ILE A 38 -2.88 -9.00 -12.05
N THR A 39 -2.54 -9.63 -13.16
CA THR A 39 -3.08 -10.94 -13.54
C THR A 39 -1.98 -11.99 -13.45
N SER A 40 -2.36 -13.27 -13.51
CA SER A 40 -1.38 -14.36 -13.58
C SER A 40 -0.45 -14.29 -14.79
N ARG A 41 -0.75 -13.47 -15.81
CA ARG A 41 0.13 -13.25 -16.95
C ARG A 41 1.29 -12.29 -16.65
N ASP A 42 1.16 -11.52 -15.58
CA ASP A 42 2.15 -10.55 -15.15
C ASP A 42 3.16 -11.16 -14.15
N LEU A 43 2.94 -12.42 -13.74
CA LEU A 43 3.72 -13.16 -12.75
C LEU A 43 4.51 -14.31 -13.38
N THR A 44 5.64 -14.66 -12.77
CA THR A 44 6.38 -15.88 -13.11
C THR A 44 5.64 -17.13 -12.61
N GLU A 45 5.96 -18.30 -13.17
CA GLU A 45 5.37 -19.57 -12.71
C GLU A 45 5.75 -19.83 -11.24
N GLU A 46 6.96 -19.45 -10.85
CA GLU A 46 7.47 -19.57 -9.49
C GLU A 46 6.71 -18.64 -8.52
N GLN A 47 6.37 -17.42 -8.93
CA GLN A 47 5.55 -16.50 -8.14
C GLN A 47 4.13 -17.04 -7.94
N ILE A 48 3.53 -17.60 -8.99
CA ILE A 48 2.20 -18.22 -8.90
C ILE A 48 2.22 -19.43 -7.96
N PHE A 49 3.25 -20.27 -8.07
CA PHE A 49 3.43 -21.41 -7.18
C PHE A 49 3.53 -20.97 -5.72
N GLU A 50 4.37 -19.97 -5.42
CA GLU A 50 4.52 -19.49 -4.03
C GLU A 50 3.23 -18.87 -3.48
N LEU A 51 2.43 -18.18 -4.32
CA LEU A 51 1.09 -17.70 -3.92
C LEU A 51 0.14 -18.84 -3.54
N GLN A 52 0.23 -20.00 -4.20
CA GLN A 52 -0.60 -21.16 -3.88
C GLN A 52 -0.22 -21.80 -2.55
N GLU A 53 1.06 -21.72 -2.18
CA GLU A 53 1.60 -22.25 -0.92
C GLU A 53 1.38 -21.33 0.29
N LEU A 54 0.89 -20.10 0.09
CA LEU A 54 0.59 -19.15 1.18
C LEU A 54 -0.70 -19.47 1.97
N GLU A 55 -1.37 -20.58 1.66
CA GLU A 55 -2.61 -21.03 2.31
C GLU A 55 -3.67 -19.91 2.41
N LEU A 56 -3.84 -19.19 1.31
CA LEU A 56 -4.72 -18.03 1.25
C LEU A 56 -6.19 -18.40 1.44
N ALA A 57 -6.92 -17.53 2.13
CA ALA A 57 -8.36 -17.61 2.29
C ALA A 57 -9.05 -17.59 0.92
N ARG A 58 -9.83 -18.63 0.63
CA ARG A 58 -10.55 -18.81 -0.63
C ARG A 58 -11.94 -18.19 -0.62
N ASN A 59 -12.40 -17.67 0.52
CA ASN A 59 -13.69 -17.02 0.67
C ASN A 59 -13.76 -16.19 1.95
N GLU A 60 -14.82 -15.38 2.10
CA GLU A 60 -15.01 -14.54 3.28
C GLU A 60 -15.17 -15.34 4.58
N ALA A 61 -15.66 -16.59 4.51
CA ALA A 61 -15.79 -17.41 5.71
C ALA A 61 -14.41 -17.86 6.20
N GLU A 62 -13.53 -18.31 5.31
CA GLU A 62 -12.13 -18.63 5.62
C GLU A 62 -11.37 -17.39 6.12
N ALA A 63 -11.57 -16.24 5.47
CA ALA A 63 -11.00 -14.99 5.96
C ALA A 63 -11.47 -14.65 7.38
N ARG A 64 -12.72 -14.96 7.77
CA ARG A 64 -13.22 -14.81 9.14
C ARG A 64 -12.73 -15.89 10.11
N MET A 65 -12.31 -17.04 9.59
CA MET A 65 -11.69 -18.12 10.36
C MET A 65 -10.18 -17.91 10.59
N GLY A 66 -9.62 -16.81 10.09
CA GLY A 66 -8.22 -16.43 10.37
C GLY A 66 -7.20 -16.88 9.34
N PHE A 67 -7.66 -17.41 8.20
CA PHE A 67 -6.77 -17.71 7.08
C PHE A 67 -6.12 -16.44 6.54
N THR A 68 -4.88 -16.57 6.06
CA THR A 68 -4.11 -15.48 5.46
C THR A 68 -4.90 -14.85 4.31
N THR A 69 -4.99 -13.53 4.28
CA THR A 69 -5.62 -12.79 3.18
C THR A 69 -4.59 -11.88 2.53
N ILE A 70 -4.73 -11.65 1.22
CA ILE A 70 -4.05 -10.57 0.51
C ILE A 70 -5.13 -9.56 0.16
N THR A 71 -4.96 -8.32 0.60
CA THR A 71 -5.92 -7.22 0.37
C THR A 71 -5.42 -6.26 -0.69
N GLY A 72 -4.10 -6.15 -0.89
CA GLY A 72 -3.48 -5.32 -1.90
C GLY A 72 -2.22 -5.95 -2.46
N ALA A 73 -1.92 -5.62 -3.71
CA ALA A 73 -0.69 -6.05 -4.36
C ALA A 73 -0.26 -5.05 -5.44
N PHE A 74 1.04 -4.95 -5.70
CA PHE A 74 1.61 -4.26 -6.84
C PHE A 74 2.89 -4.95 -7.32
N LEU A 75 3.25 -4.73 -8.58
CA LEU A 75 4.52 -5.18 -9.15
C LEU A 75 5.50 -4.01 -9.18
N PHE A 76 6.71 -4.24 -8.67
CA PHE A 76 7.79 -3.28 -8.73
C PHE A 76 9.09 -4.00 -9.06
N GLU A 77 9.75 -3.57 -10.13
CA GLU A 77 11.00 -4.19 -10.64
C GLU A 77 10.90 -5.72 -10.87
N GLY A 78 9.69 -6.23 -11.16
CA GLY A 78 9.42 -7.66 -11.38
C GLY A 78 9.18 -8.47 -10.10
N GLU A 79 9.38 -7.89 -8.93
CA GLU A 79 8.97 -8.49 -7.66
C GLU A 79 7.50 -8.14 -7.37
N LEU A 80 6.77 -9.12 -6.82
CA LEU A 80 5.38 -8.93 -6.40
C LEU A 80 5.35 -8.55 -4.93
N TYR A 81 4.87 -7.35 -4.63
CA TYR A 81 4.62 -6.89 -3.27
C TYR A 81 3.17 -7.16 -2.92
N VAL A 82 2.94 -7.69 -1.73
CA VAL A 82 1.62 -8.05 -1.22
C VAL A 82 1.43 -7.50 0.18
N ALA A 83 0.25 -6.98 0.43
CA ALA A 83 -0.20 -6.57 1.76
C ALA A 83 -1.44 -7.36 2.12
N GLY A 84 -1.55 -7.71 3.39
CA GLY A 84 -2.61 -8.60 3.82
C GLY A 84 -2.73 -8.73 5.32
N THR A 85 -3.56 -9.67 5.74
CA THR A 85 -3.73 -9.99 7.17
C THR A 85 -3.50 -11.46 7.43
N TRP A 86 -3.03 -11.80 8.61
CA TRP A 86 -2.91 -13.18 9.07
C TRP A 86 -3.25 -13.30 10.55
N GLU A 87 -3.60 -14.52 10.98
CA GLU A 87 -3.71 -14.88 12.40
C GLU A 87 -2.58 -15.86 12.75
N SER A 88 -2.39 -16.17 14.04
CA SER A 88 -1.19 -16.85 14.59
C SER A 88 -0.81 -18.21 14.01
N GLU A 89 -1.59 -18.80 13.11
CA GLU A 89 -1.40 -20.15 12.56
C GLU A 89 -0.85 -20.17 11.12
N GLY A 90 -0.51 -19.02 10.52
CA GLY A 90 0.08 -18.99 9.18
C GLY A 90 1.50 -19.58 9.14
N VAL A 91 1.71 -20.67 8.38
CA VAL A 91 2.98 -21.41 8.27
C VAL A 91 4.19 -20.52 7.91
N LYS A 92 3.98 -19.48 7.10
CA LYS A 92 5.04 -18.54 6.70
C LYS A 92 5.32 -17.42 7.72
N PHE A 93 4.56 -17.39 8.82
CA PHE A 93 4.57 -16.32 9.83
C PHE A 93 4.97 -16.82 11.24
N GLU A 94 5.32 -18.09 11.42
CA GLU A 94 5.59 -18.71 12.74
C GLU A 94 6.64 -17.99 13.60
N SER A 95 7.56 -17.26 12.99
CA SER A 95 8.63 -16.52 13.68
C SER A 95 8.33 -15.03 13.86
N LYS A 96 7.15 -14.57 13.44
CA LYS A 96 6.79 -13.16 13.48
C LYS A 96 6.04 -12.83 14.76
N GLN A 97 6.24 -11.59 15.21
CA GLN A 97 5.50 -11.06 16.34
C GLN A 97 4.02 -11.02 15.98
N ASN A 98 3.22 -11.53 16.91
CA ASN A 98 1.77 -11.39 16.86
C ASN A 98 1.36 -10.43 17.99
N TYR A 99 0.70 -9.33 17.62
CA TYR A 99 0.28 -8.26 18.50
C TYR A 99 -1.13 -8.50 19.07
N GLY A 100 -1.97 -9.27 18.38
CA GLY A 100 -3.37 -9.46 18.75
C GLY A 100 -4.02 -10.72 18.19
N VAL A 101 -5.25 -10.58 17.70
CA VAL A 101 -6.00 -11.71 17.11
C VAL A 101 -5.64 -11.85 15.63
N ARG A 102 -5.60 -10.71 14.93
CA ARG A 102 -5.30 -10.64 13.51
C ARG A 102 -4.46 -9.42 13.25
N ASP A 103 -3.33 -9.63 12.60
CA ASP A 103 -2.34 -8.59 12.34
C ASP A 103 -2.19 -8.37 10.83
N CYS A 104 -1.54 -7.26 10.49
CA CYS A 104 -1.31 -6.78 9.13
C CYS A 104 0.14 -7.00 8.69
N PHE A 105 0.35 -7.56 7.51
CA PHE A 105 1.69 -7.83 6.98
C PHE A 105 1.91 -7.15 5.64
N VAL A 106 3.18 -6.87 5.36
CA VAL A 106 3.67 -6.61 4.00
C VAL A 106 4.76 -7.62 3.69
N GLY A 107 4.66 -8.24 2.52
CA GLY A 107 5.62 -9.22 2.04
C GLY A 107 5.94 -8.99 0.57
N LYS A 108 6.99 -9.67 0.11
CA LYS A 108 7.37 -9.70 -1.29
C LYS A 108 7.61 -11.12 -1.77
N ILE A 109 7.33 -11.37 -3.04
CA ILE A 109 7.64 -12.61 -3.74
C ILE A 109 8.61 -12.27 -4.87
N SER A 110 9.84 -12.79 -4.75
CA SER A 110 10.87 -12.60 -5.77
C SER A 110 10.48 -13.26 -7.10
N LEU A 111 11.16 -12.91 -8.19
CA LEU A 111 10.98 -13.56 -9.50
C LEU A 111 11.17 -15.09 -9.47
N ASN A 112 11.94 -15.60 -8.50
CA ASN A 112 12.19 -17.03 -8.30
C ASN A 112 11.19 -17.69 -7.32
N GLY A 113 10.10 -17.00 -6.94
CA GLY A 113 9.07 -17.55 -6.05
C GLY A 113 9.49 -17.63 -4.58
N THR A 114 10.41 -16.79 -4.11
CA THR A 114 10.75 -16.74 -2.68
C THR A 114 9.89 -15.69 -1.98
N PHE A 115 9.00 -16.11 -1.09
CA PHE A 115 8.26 -15.19 -0.21
C PHE A 115 9.15 -14.71 0.93
N THR A 116 9.20 -13.39 1.14
CA THR A 116 9.90 -12.75 2.26
C THR A 116 8.97 -11.74 2.89
N ILE A 117 8.77 -11.85 4.20
CA ILE A 117 8.04 -10.84 4.98
C ILE A 117 8.94 -9.62 5.15
N ILE A 118 8.44 -8.47 4.71
CA ILE A 118 9.07 -7.17 4.89
C ILE A 118 8.77 -6.70 6.30
N GLU A 119 7.48 -6.57 6.64
CA GLU A 119 7.05 -6.05 7.93
C GLU A 119 5.77 -6.72 8.44
N VAL A 120 5.63 -6.68 9.76
CA VAL A 120 4.44 -7.10 10.50
C VAL A 120 4.06 -6.03 11.50
N PHE A 121 2.78 -5.69 11.56
CA PHE A 121 2.27 -4.61 12.40
C PHE A 121 0.82 -4.87 12.75
N GLY A 122 0.37 -4.33 13.87
CA GLY A 122 -0.95 -4.65 14.40
C GLY A 122 -1.26 -3.99 15.73
N SER A 123 -2.34 -4.42 16.36
CA SER A 123 -2.85 -4.00 17.65
C SER A 123 -3.26 -5.25 18.44
N MET A 124 -3.82 -5.07 19.64
CA MET A 124 -4.35 -6.21 20.40
C MET A 124 -5.63 -6.84 19.79
N GLY A 125 -6.24 -6.19 18.80
CA GLY A 125 -7.53 -6.57 18.23
C GLY A 125 -7.45 -7.32 16.90
N ARG A 126 -8.41 -7.01 15.99
CA ARG A 126 -8.50 -7.62 14.66
C ARG A 126 -8.27 -6.58 13.57
N ASP A 127 -7.05 -6.51 13.09
CA ASP A 127 -6.64 -5.41 12.23
C ASP A 127 -6.93 -5.68 10.75
N SER A 128 -6.90 -4.62 9.96
CA SER A 128 -7.12 -4.71 8.53
C SER A 128 -6.29 -3.70 7.74
N ILE A 129 -6.00 -4.07 6.49
CA ILE A 129 -5.45 -3.20 5.47
C ILE A 129 -6.56 -2.98 4.42
N ILE A 130 -6.86 -1.72 4.16
CA ILE A 130 -7.86 -1.27 3.18
C ILE A 130 -7.19 -0.80 1.90
N ASP A 131 -6.00 -0.20 2.00
CA ASP A 131 -5.28 0.37 0.88
C ASP A 131 -3.79 0.06 0.98
N PHE A 132 -3.18 -0.22 -0.17
CA PHE A 132 -1.76 -0.52 -0.30
C PHE A 132 -1.27 0.02 -1.63
N GLU A 133 -0.40 1.03 -1.57
CA GLU A 133 0.00 1.81 -2.74
C GLU A 133 1.51 1.96 -2.78
N LEU A 134 2.07 1.82 -3.99
CA LEU A 134 3.46 2.13 -4.27
C LEU A 134 3.63 3.66 -4.30
N ILE A 135 4.62 4.16 -3.56
CA ILE A 135 5.00 5.57 -3.56
C ILE A 135 6.47 5.72 -3.97
N ASP A 136 6.88 6.94 -4.31
CA ASP A 136 8.26 7.22 -4.75
C ASP A 136 9.30 6.78 -3.72
N GLY A 137 9.91 5.61 -3.86
CA GLY A 137 10.92 5.10 -2.93
C GLY A 137 10.37 4.25 -1.78
N GLY A 138 9.15 3.72 -1.89
CA GLY A 138 8.59 2.85 -0.86
C GLY A 138 7.14 2.48 -1.09
N PHE A 139 6.41 2.24 -0.01
CA PHE A 139 4.97 2.00 -0.07
C PHE A 139 4.24 2.68 1.09
N LEU A 140 2.95 2.88 0.91
CA LEU A 140 2.03 3.27 1.99
C LEU A 140 1.02 2.16 2.24
N VAL A 141 0.61 2.01 3.49
CA VAL A 141 -0.50 1.16 3.91
C VAL A 141 -1.51 1.99 4.68
N ARG A 142 -2.80 1.72 4.48
CA ARG A 142 -3.88 2.33 5.25
C ARG A 142 -4.88 1.28 5.68
N GLY A 143 -5.51 1.48 6.83
CA GLY A 143 -6.56 0.60 7.29
C GLY A 143 -7.05 0.91 8.69
N PHE A 144 -7.45 -0.14 9.41
CA PHE A 144 -8.01 -0.03 10.75
C PHE A 144 -7.23 -0.89 11.76
N PHE A 145 -6.94 -0.29 12.91
CA PHE A 145 -6.56 -1.00 14.13
C PHE A 145 -7.71 -0.99 15.12
N HIS A 146 -7.74 -1.98 16.00
CA HIS A 146 -8.69 -2.06 17.11
C HIS A 146 -7.98 -1.88 18.45
N GLY A 147 -7.45 -0.67 18.66
CA GLY A 147 -6.64 -0.26 19.80
C GLY A 147 -5.37 0.49 19.37
N ASP A 148 -4.33 0.41 20.20
CA ASP A 148 -3.02 0.99 19.91
C ASP A 148 -2.33 0.22 18.78
N GLY A 149 -1.89 0.93 17.74
CA GLY A 149 -1.15 0.37 16.61
C GLY A 149 0.35 0.29 16.89
N GLU A 150 0.95 -0.85 16.60
CA GLU A 150 2.36 -1.17 16.83
C GLU A 150 3.05 -1.45 15.49
N PHE A 151 4.11 -0.68 15.22
CA PHE A 151 4.91 -0.73 13.99
C PHE A 151 6.40 -0.81 14.34
N ASN A 152 6.80 -1.93 14.95
CA ASN A 152 8.15 -2.14 15.47
C ASN A 152 8.55 -1.04 16.48
N GLU A 153 9.34 -0.03 16.08
CA GLU A 153 9.76 1.08 16.95
C GLU A 153 8.74 2.22 17.03
N MET A 154 7.80 2.30 16.08
CA MET A 154 6.76 3.33 16.03
C MET A 154 5.43 2.82 16.59
N LYS A 155 4.62 3.73 17.13
CA LYS A 155 3.32 3.42 17.70
C LYS A 155 2.30 4.50 17.41
N ILE A 156 1.04 4.08 17.27
CA ILE A 156 -0.13 4.95 17.31
C ILE A 156 -0.85 4.63 18.62
N VAL A 157 -0.92 5.59 19.54
CA VAL A 157 -1.68 5.44 20.78
C VAL A 157 -3.03 6.10 20.58
N SER A 158 -4.11 5.33 20.70
CA SER A 158 -5.47 5.82 20.52
C SER A 158 -6.39 5.38 21.65
N GLU A 159 -7.24 6.29 22.10
CA GLU A 159 -8.29 5.98 23.10
C GLU A 159 -9.57 5.43 22.45
N LYS A 160 -9.57 5.26 21.13
CA LYS A 160 -10.70 4.78 20.34
C LYS A 160 -10.72 3.25 20.28
N ASP A 161 -11.92 2.69 20.16
CA ASP A 161 -12.10 1.25 19.90
C ASP A 161 -11.61 0.85 18.51
N GLU A 162 -11.67 1.79 17.54
CA GLU A 162 -11.20 1.62 16.18
C GLU A 162 -10.40 2.87 15.78
N THR A 163 -9.20 2.65 15.24
CA THR A 163 -8.24 3.69 14.85
C THR A 163 -7.94 3.55 13.37
N VAL A 164 -8.23 4.59 12.61
CA VAL A 164 -7.86 4.63 11.18
C VAL A 164 -6.41 5.08 11.08
N TYR A 165 -5.61 4.35 10.31
CA TYR A 165 -4.19 4.65 10.19
C TYR A 165 -3.73 4.85 8.74
N GLU A 166 -2.65 5.62 8.60
CA GLU A 166 -1.78 5.65 7.44
C GLU A 166 -0.34 5.44 7.92
N ALA A 167 0.40 4.54 7.27
CA ALA A 167 1.80 4.29 7.55
C ALA A 167 2.61 4.26 6.26
N HIS A 168 3.77 4.92 6.28
CA HIS A 168 4.68 5.02 5.16
C HIS A 168 5.95 4.24 5.46
N TRP A 169 6.38 3.43 4.51
CA TRP A 169 7.60 2.64 4.60
C TRP A 169 8.58 3.07 3.51
N ARG A 170 9.83 3.34 3.90
CA ARG A 170 10.91 3.79 3.02
C ARG A 170 12.24 3.26 3.53
N ASP A 171 13.18 3.01 2.61
CA ASP A 171 14.58 2.70 2.94
C ASP A 171 14.81 1.57 3.96
N GLY A 172 13.87 0.64 4.11
CA GLY A 172 14.00 -0.49 5.03
C GLY A 172 13.21 -0.36 6.34
N GLU A 173 12.55 0.76 6.59
CA GLU A 173 11.85 1.04 7.86
C GLU A 173 10.56 1.84 7.68
N TRP A 174 9.75 1.91 8.75
CA TRP A 174 8.64 2.85 8.82
C TRP A 174 9.20 4.27 8.93
N ASP A 175 8.85 5.15 8.00
CA ASP A 175 9.26 6.57 7.96
C ASP A 175 8.24 7.45 8.70
N GLY A 176 6.99 6.98 8.81
CA GLY A 176 5.98 7.63 9.64
C GLY A 176 4.68 6.85 9.72
N VAL A 177 4.01 6.98 10.86
CA VAL A 177 2.72 6.36 11.15
C VAL A 177 1.81 7.39 11.80
N TRP A 178 0.57 7.50 11.32
CA TRP A 178 -0.38 8.51 11.76
C TRP A 178 -1.77 7.94 11.93
N GLU A 179 -2.47 8.42 12.96
CA GLU A 179 -3.92 8.36 12.98
C GLU A 179 -4.46 9.36 11.96
N ILE A 180 -5.39 8.91 11.11
CA ILE A 180 -6.07 9.73 10.10
C ILE A 180 -7.59 9.69 10.33
N GLU A 181 -8.33 10.54 9.64
CA GLU A 181 -9.79 10.48 9.64
C GLU A 181 -10.31 9.45 8.62
N GLU A 182 -11.48 8.84 8.89
CA GLU A 182 -12.04 7.82 7.99
C GLU A 182 -12.31 8.38 6.58
N GLU A 183 -12.65 9.66 6.44
CA GLU A 183 -12.86 10.32 5.15
C GLU A 183 -11.59 10.39 4.30
N GLN A 184 -10.42 10.27 4.91
CA GLN A 184 -9.13 10.25 4.23
C GLN A 184 -8.79 8.85 3.69
N LEU A 185 -9.46 7.80 4.16
CA LEU A 185 -9.48 6.53 3.45
C LEU A 185 -10.21 6.74 2.13
N GLN A 186 -9.46 6.93 1.06
CA GLN A 186 -10.01 6.71 -0.27
C GLN A 186 -10.43 5.26 -0.32
N ARG A 187 -11.73 4.97 -0.13
CA ARG A 187 -12.30 3.64 -0.37
C ARG A 187 -12.27 3.35 -1.87
N LYS A 188 -11.08 3.23 -2.46
CA LYS A 188 -10.87 2.47 -3.68
C LYS A 188 -11.07 1.02 -3.27
N SER A 189 -12.32 0.58 -3.17
CA SER A 189 -12.60 -0.82 -2.91
C SER A 189 -12.15 -1.63 -4.14
N LYS A 190 -10.87 -1.96 -4.21
CA LYS A 190 -10.38 -3.01 -5.08
C LYS A 190 -10.12 -4.23 -4.20
N LYS A 191 -11.19 -4.96 -3.89
CA LYS A 191 -11.05 -6.35 -3.44
C LYS A 191 -10.39 -7.11 -4.58
N ILE A 192 -9.06 -7.21 -4.57
CA ILE A 192 -8.40 -8.29 -5.29
C ILE A 192 -8.63 -9.52 -4.43
N TRP A 193 -9.78 -10.15 -4.64
CA TRP A 193 -10.09 -11.43 -4.02
C TRP A 193 -9.26 -12.48 -4.73
N CYS A 194 -8.12 -12.86 -4.15
CA CYS A 194 -7.29 -13.96 -4.64
C CYS A 194 -7.76 -15.29 -4.03
N GLY A 195 -8.96 -15.71 -4.38
CA GLY A 195 -9.33 -17.13 -4.42
C GLY A 195 -9.56 -17.47 -5.90
N PHE A 196 -8.91 -18.52 -6.40
CA PHE A 196 -9.26 -19.05 -7.73
C PHE A 196 -10.66 -19.66 -7.73
#